data_AF-A0A2H8TZ05-F1
#
_entry.id   AF-A0A2H8TZ05-F1
#
_cell.length_a   1.000
_cell.length_b   1.000
_cell.length_c   1.000
_cell.angle_alpha   90.00
_cell.angle_beta   90.00
_cell.angle_gamma   90.00
#
_symmetry.space_group_name_H-M   'P 1'
#
loop_
_entity.id
_entity.type
_entity.pdbx_description
1 polymer ?
#
loop_
_entity_poly.entity_id
_entity_poly.type
_entity_poly.pdbx_seq_one_letter_code
_entity_poly.pdbx_strand_id
1 'polypeptide(L)'
;MRCNCEEKSEKCSNPEFSHLHVEYYGACKQQSVCSDTEMADFPRRMREWLFHIMQDLADREELSPHFKNKMNEAETNMTKLWSNAAVWKWCDLDGYPHDRAVSRHELFPIRAPLMYLEHCIAPFLNKCDANSDHMVTLEEWGNCLEIPKETLEDECDDLRQELN
;
A
#
# COMPACT_ATOMS: atom_id res chain seq x y z
N MET A 1 9.16 -23.78 2.61
CA MET A 1 8.00 -23.79 3.53
C MET A 1 6.75 -23.31 2.80
N ARG A 2 6.70 -22.07 2.30
CA ARG A 2 5.57 -21.62 1.47
C ARG A 2 5.50 -22.26 0.08
N CYS A 3 6.60 -22.26 -0.69
CA CYS A 3 6.61 -22.84 -2.04
C CYS A 3 6.15 -24.31 -2.05
N ASN A 4 6.56 -25.09 -1.04
CA ASN A 4 6.10 -26.48 -0.87
C ASN A 4 4.58 -26.58 -0.70
N CYS A 5 3.95 -25.61 -0.03
CA CYS A 5 2.51 -25.58 0.19
C CYS A 5 1.75 -25.07 -1.04
N GLU A 6 2.30 -24.08 -1.76
CA GLU A 6 1.74 -23.61 -3.04
C GLU A 6 1.76 -24.72 -4.10
N GLU A 7 2.84 -25.50 -4.16
CA GLU A 7 2.99 -26.65 -5.06
C GLU A 7 2.23 -27.91 -4.59
N LYS A 8 1.52 -27.85 -3.45
CA LYS A 8 0.84 -29.00 -2.82
C LYS A 8 1.76 -30.21 -2.61
N SER A 9 3.04 -29.95 -2.35
CA SER A 9 4.03 -30.98 -2.07
C SER A 9 3.75 -31.67 -0.74
N GLU A 10 4.05 -32.96 -0.64
CA GLU A 10 4.01 -33.73 0.62
C GLU A 10 4.92 -33.13 1.72
N LYS A 11 5.87 -32.26 1.34
CA LYS A 11 6.74 -31.51 2.24
C LYS A 11 6.07 -30.30 2.91
N CYS A 12 4.81 -30.00 2.59
CA CYS A 12 4.03 -28.99 3.29
C CYS A 12 3.51 -29.56 4.62
N SER A 13 4.17 -29.23 5.73
CA SER A 13 3.80 -29.76 7.06
C SER A 13 2.56 -29.10 7.67
N ASN A 14 2.22 -27.88 7.25
CA ASN A 14 1.04 -27.14 7.72
C ASN A 14 0.47 -26.29 6.57
N PRO A 15 -0.82 -26.45 6.22
CA PRO A 15 -1.49 -25.62 5.22
C PRO A 15 -1.36 -24.11 5.46
N GLU A 16 -1.31 -23.66 6.72
CA GLU A 16 -1.16 -22.24 7.08
C GLU A 16 0.11 -21.60 6.52
N PHE A 17 1.13 -22.39 6.19
CA PHE A 17 2.37 -21.88 5.58
C PHE A 17 2.19 -21.39 4.15
N SER A 18 1.05 -21.63 3.50
CA SER A 18 0.69 -20.96 2.24
C SER A 18 0.63 -19.44 2.40
N HIS A 19 0.25 -18.94 3.58
CA HIS A 19 0.09 -17.52 3.89
C HIS A 19 1.33 -16.87 4.52
N LEU A 20 2.42 -17.64 4.66
CA LEU A 20 3.65 -17.16 5.26
C LEU A 20 4.34 -16.12 4.35
N HIS A 21 4.56 -14.93 4.89
CA HIS A 21 5.25 -13.84 4.21
C HIS A 21 6.35 -13.26 5.11
N VAL A 22 7.33 -12.61 4.47
CA VAL A 22 8.31 -11.80 5.21
C VAL A 22 7.58 -10.59 5.77
N GLU A 23 7.80 -10.29 7.05
CA GLU A 23 7.13 -9.15 7.70
C GLU A 23 7.96 -7.86 7.56
N TYR A 24 9.27 -7.98 7.77
CA TYR A 24 10.27 -6.93 7.58
C TYR A 24 11.65 -7.54 7.36
N TYR A 25 12.60 -6.73 6.90
CA TYR A 25 13.99 -7.15 6.69
C TYR A 25 14.82 -7.06 7.97
N GLY A 26 15.70 -8.04 8.18
CA GLY A 26 16.62 -8.09 9.32
C GLY A 26 16.28 -9.20 10.33
N ALA A 27 16.93 -9.16 11.49
CA ALA A 27 16.68 -10.11 12.56
C ALA A 27 15.37 -9.80 13.29
N CYS A 28 14.66 -10.84 13.75
CA CYS A 28 13.43 -10.67 14.53
C CYS A 28 13.68 -9.85 15.80
N LYS A 29 12.84 -8.84 16.02
CA LYS A 29 12.81 -7.97 17.20
C LYS A 29 11.42 -7.95 17.81
N GLN A 30 11.34 -7.68 19.11
CA GLN A 30 10.08 -7.42 19.79
C GLN A 30 9.55 -6.05 19.34
N GLN A 31 8.38 -6.02 18.73
CA GLN A 31 7.67 -4.78 18.40
C GLN A 31 6.72 -4.38 19.53
N SER A 32 6.59 -3.08 19.76
CA SER A 32 5.56 -2.53 20.63
C SER A 32 4.18 -2.69 20.01
N VAL A 33 3.16 -2.79 20.86
CA VAL A 33 1.77 -2.78 20.40
C VAL A 33 1.41 -1.36 19.98
N CYS A 34 0.70 -1.23 18.86
CA CYS A 34 0.16 0.05 18.42
C CYS A 34 -0.98 0.47 19.35
N SER A 35 -0.83 1.61 20.02
CA SER A 35 -1.86 2.14 20.90
C SER A 35 -3.02 2.74 20.09
N ASP A 36 -4.20 2.81 20.71
CA ASP A 36 -5.39 3.39 20.06
C ASP A 36 -5.17 4.84 19.63
N THR A 37 -4.40 5.61 20.40
CA THR A 37 -4.02 7.00 20.09
C THR A 37 -3.09 7.09 18.88
N GLU A 38 -2.10 6.19 18.78
CA GLU A 38 -1.21 6.15 17.62
C GLU A 38 -1.95 5.71 16.36
N MET A 39 -2.84 4.72 16.50
CA MET A 39 -3.66 4.19 15.41
C MET A 39 -4.67 5.23 14.92
N ALA A 40 -5.23 6.06 15.79
CA ALA A 40 -6.16 7.13 15.40
C ALA A 40 -5.47 8.20 14.54
N ASP A 41 -4.19 8.48 14.79
CA ASP A 41 -3.40 9.46 14.00
C ASP A 41 -2.72 8.83 12.77
N PHE A 42 -2.59 7.50 12.75
CA PHE A 42 -1.86 6.78 11.71
C PHE A 42 -2.38 7.02 10.28
N PRO A 43 -3.71 6.99 10.00
CA PRO A 43 -4.24 7.30 8.66
C PRO A 43 -3.72 8.64 8.12
N ARG A 44 -3.67 9.67 8.98
CA ARG A 44 -3.17 11.00 8.64
C ARG A 44 -1.69 10.99 8.30
N ARG A 45 -0.86 10.38 9.15
CA ARG A 45 0.58 10.26 8.91
C ARG A 45 0.87 9.47 7.63
N MET A 46 0.08 8.43 7.36
CA MET A 46 0.23 7.62 6.16
C MET A 46 -0.07 8.42 4.89
N ARG A 47 -1.20 9.15 4.81
CA ARG A 47 -1.50 10.00 3.62
C ARG A 47 -0.47 11.11 3.40
N GLU A 48 0.01 11.73 4.48
CA GLU A 48 1.08 12.74 4.41
C GLU A 48 2.39 12.13 3.93
N TRP A 49 2.74 10.95 4.43
CA TRP A 49 3.91 10.21 3.99
C TRP A 49 3.84 9.84 2.50
N LEU A 50 2.71 9.30 2.03
CA LEU A 50 2.50 8.96 0.62
C LEU A 50 2.71 10.16 -0.30
N PHE A 51 2.16 11.31 0.08
CA PHE A 51 2.34 12.55 -0.66
C PHE A 51 3.82 12.98 -0.73
N HIS A 52 4.55 12.96 0.38
CA HIS A 52 5.97 13.32 0.36
C HIS A 52 6.80 12.36 -0.49
N ILE A 53 6.48 11.06 -0.48
CA ILE A 53 7.15 10.11 -1.38
C ILE A 53 6.83 10.43 -2.84
N MET A 54 5.57 10.72 -3.17
CA MET A 54 5.19 11.11 -4.53
C MET A 54 5.91 12.38 -4.98
N GLN A 55 6.02 13.37 -4.09
CA GLN A 55 6.77 14.61 -4.32
C GLN A 55 8.26 14.34 -4.59
N ASP A 56 8.92 13.56 -3.72
CA ASP A 56 10.32 13.19 -3.87
C ASP A 56 10.59 12.47 -5.20
N LEU A 57 9.67 11.61 -5.64
CA LEU A 57 9.77 10.91 -6.93
C LEU A 57 9.56 11.86 -8.12
N ALA A 58 8.63 12.81 -8.00
CA ALA A 58 8.40 13.83 -9.03
C ALA A 58 9.64 14.74 -9.21
N ASP A 59 10.27 15.14 -8.10
CA ASP A 59 11.49 15.96 -8.07
C ASP A 59 12.69 15.24 -8.68
N ARG A 60 12.75 13.91 -8.56
CA ARG A 60 13.79 13.06 -9.17
C ARG A 60 13.47 12.62 -10.60
N GLU A 61 12.33 13.04 -11.14
CA GLU A 61 11.84 12.62 -12.46
C GLU A 61 11.63 11.10 -12.60
N GLU A 62 11.33 10.42 -11.50
CA GLU A 62 11.06 8.97 -11.44
C GLU A 62 9.55 8.65 -11.52
N LEU A 63 8.70 9.68 -11.50
CA LEU A 63 7.25 9.56 -11.62
C LEU A 63 6.82 9.61 -13.09
N SER A 64 5.82 8.81 -13.47
CA SER A 64 5.28 8.86 -14.85
C SER A 64 4.77 10.25 -15.21
N PRO A 65 4.80 10.66 -16.49
CA PRO A 65 4.31 11.97 -16.91
C PRO A 65 2.86 12.24 -16.48
N HIS A 66 2.01 11.21 -16.48
CA HIS A 66 0.62 11.32 -15.99
C HIS A 66 0.59 11.76 -14.52
N PHE A 67 1.25 10.99 -13.64
CA PHE A 67 1.21 11.27 -12.20
C PHE A 67 2.01 12.52 -11.82
N LYS A 68 3.02 12.91 -12.60
CA LYS A 68 3.71 14.19 -12.47
C LYS A 68 2.76 15.37 -12.72
N ASN A 69 1.88 15.29 -13.72
CA ASN A 69 0.87 16.32 -13.95
C ASN A 69 -0.14 16.39 -12.79
N LYS A 70 -0.58 15.24 -12.28
CA LYS A 70 -1.47 15.17 -11.10
C LYS A 70 -0.83 15.77 -9.84
N MET A 71 0.49 15.59 -9.67
CA MET A 71 1.23 16.23 -8.59
C MET A 71 1.21 17.76 -8.73
N ASN A 72 1.50 18.29 -9.92
CA ASN A 72 1.46 19.72 -10.20
C ASN A 72 0.04 20.31 -10.02
N GLU A 73 -1.01 19.59 -10.43
CA GLU A 73 -2.39 20.00 -10.18
C GLU A 73 -2.68 20.13 -8.68
N ALA A 74 -2.16 19.21 -7.88
CA ALA A 74 -2.38 19.20 -6.45
C ALA A 74 -1.70 20.37 -5.72
N GLU A 75 -0.60 20.92 -6.24
CA GLU A 75 0.00 22.17 -5.73
C GLU A 75 -0.97 23.36 -5.81
N THR A 76 -1.86 23.35 -6.80
CA THR A 76 -2.88 24.40 -6.99
C THR A 76 -4.19 24.09 -6.28
N ASN A 77 -4.49 22.82 -6.02
CA ASN A 77 -5.70 22.37 -5.35
C ASN A 77 -5.40 21.39 -4.21
N MET A 78 -5.31 21.93 -3.00
CA MET A 78 -5.01 21.20 -1.77
C MET A 78 -5.96 20.02 -1.49
N THR A 79 -7.18 20.02 -2.03
CA THR A 79 -8.14 18.93 -1.81
C THR A 79 -7.77 17.65 -2.58
N LYS A 80 -6.92 17.75 -3.61
CA LYS A 80 -6.48 16.61 -4.43
C LYS A 80 -5.14 16.03 -4.01
N LEU A 81 -4.41 16.68 -3.10
CA LEU A 81 -3.07 16.24 -2.66
C LEU A 81 -3.08 14.79 -2.18
N TRP A 82 -3.95 14.49 -1.22
CA TRP A 82 -4.01 13.18 -0.61
C TRP A 82 -4.60 12.14 -1.56
N SER A 83 -5.63 12.52 -2.33
CA SER A 83 -6.30 11.61 -3.27
C SER A 83 -5.37 11.20 -4.41
N ASN A 84 -4.66 12.14 -5.03
CA ASN A 84 -3.73 11.84 -6.12
C ASN A 84 -2.58 10.94 -5.63
N ALA A 85 -2.01 11.23 -4.45
CA ALA A 85 -0.94 10.41 -3.88
C ALA A 85 -1.43 9.01 -3.46
N ALA A 86 -2.65 8.91 -2.92
CA ALA A 86 -3.25 7.64 -2.55
C ALA A 86 -3.55 6.76 -3.76
N VAL A 87 -4.14 7.34 -4.82
CA VAL A 87 -4.40 6.66 -6.10
C VAL A 87 -3.10 6.21 -6.73
N TRP A 88 -2.13 7.13 -6.88
CA TRP A 88 -0.80 6.81 -7.42
C TRP A 88 -0.20 5.60 -6.71
N LYS A 89 -0.14 5.64 -5.37
CA LYS A 89 0.50 4.56 -4.64
C LYS A 89 -0.28 3.25 -4.77
N TRP A 90 -1.60 3.30 -4.77
CA TRP A 90 -2.42 2.11 -4.95
C TRP A 90 -2.19 1.49 -6.33
N CYS A 91 -2.14 2.29 -7.39
CA CYS A 91 -1.82 1.82 -8.74
C CYS A 91 -0.38 1.27 -8.86
N ASP A 92 0.59 1.87 -8.16
CA ASP A 92 1.98 1.39 -8.09
C ASP A 92 2.10 0.03 -7.38
N LEU A 93 1.19 -0.24 -6.44
CA LEU A 93 1.15 -1.52 -5.70
C LEU A 93 0.35 -2.60 -6.44
N ASP A 94 -0.71 -2.24 -7.17
CA ASP A 94 -1.51 -3.17 -8.01
C ASP A 94 -0.68 -3.67 -9.20
N GLY A 95 0.14 -4.68 -8.91
CA GLY A 95 1.14 -5.25 -9.81
C GLY A 95 0.53 -6.26 -10.75
N TYR A 96 1.30 -7.27 -11.16
CA TYR A 96 0.78 -8.35 -11.98
C TYR A 96 0.24 -9.51 -11.11
N PRO A 97 -1.00 -9.98 -11.34
CA PRO A 97 -1.96 -9.51 -12.34
C PRO A 97 -2.68 -8.22 -11.90
N HIS A 98 -2.89 -7.29 -12.83
CA HIS A 98 -3.66 -6.06 -12.54
C HIS A 98 -5.15 -6.40 -12.38
N ASP A 99 -5.57 -6.68 -11.16
CA ASP A 99 -6.94 -7.10 -10.84
C ASP A 99 -7.75 -6.02 -10.12
N ARG A 100 -7.20 -4.80 -10.04
CA ARG A 100 -7.78 -3.65 -9.34
C ARG A 100 -8.00 -3.93 -7.85
N ALA A 101 -7.11 -4.72 -7.25
CA ALA A 101 -7.06 -4.93 -5.83
C ALA A 101 -5.62 -5.21 -5.39
N VAL A 102 -5.23 -4.68 -4.23
CA VAL A 102 -3.85 -4.86 -3.75
C VAL A 102 -3.83 -5.98 -2.73
N SER A 103 -3.15 -7.08 -3.06
CA SER A 103 -2.98 -8.21 -2.15
C SER A 103 -1.99 -7.90 -1.02
N ARG A 104 -2.00 -8.73 0.04
CA ARG A 104 -0.97 -8.66 1.10
C ARG A 104 0.47 -8.73 0.60
N HIS A 105 0.70 -9.43 -0.52
CA HIS A 105 2.04 -9.53 -1.11
C HIS A 105 2.46 -8.25 -1.81
N GLU A 106 1.51 -7.59 -2.46
CA GLU A 106 1.74 -6.32 -3.13
C GLU A 106 1.92 -5.17 -2.15
N LEU A 107 1.37 -5.25 -0.94
CA LEU A 107 1.66 -4.29 0.15
C LEU A 107 3.09 -4.40 0.70
N PHE A 108 3.82 -5.47 0.38
CA PHE A 108 5.14 -5.73 0.95
C PHE A 108 6.16 -4.59 0.78
N PRO A 109 6.28 -3.91 -0.39
CA PRO A 109 7.23 -2.82 -0.59
C PRO A 109 7.02 -1.61 0.34
N ILE A 110 5.78 -1.36 0.80
CA ILE A 110 5.52 -0.29 1.78
C ILE A 110 5.54 -0.79 3.22
N ARG A 111 5.22 -2.07 3.45
CA ARG A 111 5.23 -2.65 4.79
C ARG A 111 6.65 -2.90 5.28
N ALA A 112 7.45 -3.68 4.55
CA ALA A 112 8.68 -4.26 5.08
C ALA A 112 9.80 -3.25 5.41
N PRO A 113 10.07 -2.23 4.57
CA PRO A 113 11.11 -1.24 4.88
C PRO A 113 10.74 -0.32 6.06
N LEU A 114 9.45 0.01 6.18
CA LEU A 114 8.96 1.02 7.13
C LEU A 114 8.54 0.42 8.47
N MET A 115 8.16 -0.86 8.51
CA MET A 115 7.78 -1.55 9.74
C MET A 115 8.89 -1.54 10.80
N TYR A 116 10.15 -1.41 10.36
CA TYR A 116 11.27 -1.22 11.28
C TYR A 116 11.21 0.13 12.04
N LEU A 117 10.61 1.13 11.41
CA LEU A 117 10.51 2.50 11.91
C LEU A 117 9.18 2.78 12.60
N GLU A 118 8.15 1.96 12.35
CA GLU A 118 6.80 2.22 12.82
C GLU A 118 6.00 0.89 13.01
N HIS A 119 5.54 0.64 14.24
CA HIS A 119 4.87 -0.60 14.65
C HIS A 119 3.36 -0.67 14.35
N CYS A 120 2.73 0.44 14.02
CA CYS A 120 1.33 0.57 13.62
C CYS A 120 1.07 0.25 12.14
N ILE A 121 2.08 0.23 11.27
CA ILE A 121 1.90 -0.07 9.83
C ILE A 121 1.16 -1.38 9.59
N ALA A 122 1.66 -2.48 10.16
CA ALA A 122 1.06 -3.80 9.96
C ALA A 122 -0.40 -3.87 10.45
N PRO A 123 -0.73 -3.47 11.71
CA PRO A 123 -2.12 -3.49 12.15
C PRO A 123 -3.01 -2.48 11.39
N PHE A 124 -2.46 -1.37 10.91
CA PHE A 124 -3.20 -0.42 10.06
C PHE A 124 -3.57 -1.05 8.72
N LEU A 125 -2.60 -1.60 7.97
CA LEU A 125 -2.85 -2.23 6.67
C LEU A 125 -3.81 -3.42 6.78
N ASN A 126 -3.71 -4.20 7.86
CA ASN A 126 -4.66 -5.28 8.13
C ASN A 126 -6.10 -4.77 8.38
N LYS A 127 -6.26 -3.55 8.92
CA LYS A 127 -7.56 -2.92 9.15
C LYS A 127 -8.17 -2.36 7.86
N CYS A 128 -7.35 -2.06 6.85
CA CYS A 128 -7.84 -1.58 5.56
C CYS A 128 -8.65 -2.66 4.81
N ASP A 129 -8.32 -3.94 4.99
CA ASP A 129 -9.07 -5.10 4.49
C ASP A 129 -10.36 -5.30 5.33
N ALA A 130 -11.39 -4.49 5.03
CA ALA A 130 -12.59 -4.38 5.85
C ALA A 130 -13.50 -5.61 5.73
N ASN A 131 -13.49 -6.27 4.57
CA ASN A 131 -14.27 -7.46 4.29
C ASN A 131 -13.50 -8.78 4.59
N SER A 132 -12.21 -8.67 4.95
CA SER A 132 -11.31 -9.79 5.27
C SER A 132 -11.09 -10.78 4.14
N ASP A 133 -11.12 -10.31 2.88
CA ASP A 133 -10.85 -11.13 1.69
C ASP A 133 -9.37 -11.19 1.29
N HIS A 134 -8.50 -10.53 2.07
CA HIS A 134 -7.04 -10.42 1.86
C HIS A 134 -6.61 -9.57 0.68
N MET A 135 -7.54 -8.82 0.11
CA MET A 135 -7.32 -7.86 -0.94
C MET A 135 -7.74 -6.47 -0.44
N VAL A 136 -7.13 -5.43 -0.96
CA VAL A 136 -7.48 -4.04 -0.61
C VAL A 136 -7.86 -3.30 -1.88
N THR A 137 -9.15 -3.06 -2.04
CA THR A 137 -9.70 -2.27 -3.15
C THR A 137 -9.35 -0.79 -3.01
N LEU A 138 -9.46 0.00 -4.10
CA LEU A 138 -9.23 1.45 -4.03
C LEU A 138 -10.19 2.15 -3.05
N GLU A 139 -11.42 1.65 -2.93
CA GLU A 139 -12.41 2.16 -1.99
C GLU A 139 -12.02 1.88 -0.53
N GLU A 140 -11.58 0.66 -0.23
CA GLU A 140 -11.07 0.30 1.09
C GLU A 140 -9.82 1.08 1.46
N TRP A 141 -8.88 1.22 0.51
CA TRP A 141 -7.68 2.02 0.67
C TRP A 141 -8.01 3.48 1.00
N GLY A 142 -8.90 4.08 0.22
CA GLY A 142 -9.39 5.44 0.45
C GLY A 142 -10.04 5.63 1.80
N ASN A 143 -10.96 4.74 2.16
CA ASN A 143 -11.62 4.76 3.47
C ASN A 143 -10.62 4.62 4.62
N CYS A 144 -9.60 3.76 4.45
CA CYS A 144 -8.55 3.54 5.44
C CYS A 144 -7.67 4.79 5.66
N LEU A 145 -7.45 5.58 4.60
CA LEU A 145 -6.71 6.85 4.63
C LEU A 145 -7.58 8.06 4.98
N GLU A 146 -8.88 7.86 5.22
CA GLU A 146 -9.89 8.90 5.48
C GLU A 146 -10.03 9.89 4.31
N ILE A 147 -9.93 9.38 3.08
CA ILE A 147 -10.08 10.17 1.86
C ILE A 147 -11.50 9.98 1.30
N PRO A 148 -12.23 11.05 0.96
CA PRO A 148 -13.58 10.93 0.42
C PRO A 148 -13.59 10.19 -0.93
N LYS A 149 -14.48 9.20 -1.07
CA LYS A 149 -14.57 8.32 -2.23
C LYS A 149 -14.75 9.08 -3.55
N GLU A 150 -15.50 10.17 -3.53
CA GLU A 150 -15.77 11.03 -4.69
C GLU A 150 -14.52 11.71 -5.25
N THR A 151 -13.42 11.72 -4.50
CA THR A 151 -12.13 12.29 -4.93
C THR A 151 -11.16 11.24 -5.46
N LEU A 152 -11.49 9.96 -5.35
CA LEU A 152 -10.65 8.85 -5.79
C LEU A 152 -11.03 8.47 -7.23
N GLU A 153 -10.20 8.91 -8.17
CA GLU A 153 -10.32 8.60 -9.59
C GLU A 153 -9.37 7.44 -9.91
N ASP A 154 -9.89 6.29 -10.38
CA ASP A 154 -9.07 5.15 -10.83
C ASP A 154 -8.46 5.48 -12.20
N GLU A 155 -7.19 5.85 -12.20
CA GLU A 155 -6.40 6.22 -13.39
C GLU A 155 -5.17 5.31 -13.57
N CYS A 156 -5.23 4.07 -13.09
CA CYS A 156 -4.08 3.15 -13.11
C CYS A 156 -3.67 2.69 -14.51
N ASP A 157 -4.55 2.80 -15.50
CA ASP A 157 -4.32 2.33 -16.87
C ASP A 157 -3.14 3.05 -17.57
N ASP A 158 -2.79 4.26 -17.12
CA ASP A 158 -1.66 5.01 -17.68
C ASP A 158 -0.30 4.49 -17.16
N LEU A 159 -0.22 3.99 -15.91
CA LEU A 159 1.00 3.31 -15.42
C LEU A 159 1.21 1.95 -16.08
N ARG A 160 0.12 1.25 -16.37
CA ARG A 160 0.15 -0.09 -16.98
C ARG A 160 0.64 -0.08 -18.42
N GLN A 161 0.46 1.02 -19.14
CA GLN A 161 0.92 1.19 -20.52
C GLN A 161 2.43 1.44 -20.63
N GLU A 162 3.08 1.92 -19.57
CA GLU A 162 4.53 2.21 -19.56
C GLU A 162 5.39 0.97 -19.24
N LEU A 163 4.78 -0.11 -18.76
CA LEU A 163 5.47 -1.36 -18.36
C LEU A 163 5.39 -2.48 -19.42
N ASN A 164 4.82 -2.20 -20.61
CA ASN A 164 4.74 -3.12 -21.76
C ASN A 164 5.70 -2.75 -22.89
#